data_AF-A0A1A2ZHG6-F1
#
_entry.id   AF-A0A1A2ZHG6-F1
#
_cell.length_a   1.000
_cell.length_b   1.000
_cell.length_c   1.000
_cell.angle_alpha   90.00
_cell.angle_beta   90.00
_cell.angle_gamma   90.00
#
_symmetry.space_group_name_H-M   'P 1'
#
loop_
_entity.id
_entity.type
_entity.pdbx_description
1 polymer ?
#
loop_
_entity_poly.entity_id
_entity_poly.type
_entity_poly.pdbx_seq_one_letter_code
_entity_poly.pdbx_strand_id
1 'polypeptide(L)'
;MSPRVGVTLSGRYRLQRLIATGGMGQVWEAVDSRLGRRVAVKVLKQEFSQDPEFIERFRAEARTTAMLNHPGIAQVHDYGESQLDGEGRTAYLVMELVNGEPLNSVLKRTGRLSLRHALDMLEQTGRALQVAHAAGLVHRDVKPGNILITPTGQVKITDFGIAKAVDAAPVTQTGMVMGTAQYIAPEQALGHDATPASDVYSLGVVGYEVVSGKRPFAGDGALTVAMKHIKEPPPPLPAELPPNVRELIEITLVKNPQMRYRSGGPFADAVAAVRAGRRPPRPSQSPPPGRASPAAIPSSPHARATAVGPSRAVAPRRSGPSTGRSRPPARRTFSSGQRALLWAAGVLGALAILIAVIIVINSRAENGQPAPPTVTDTGTPPATAPPASKTPSGSAPRLHLDWTDPPASGNSGLQSRPHGPDWVTPSRPSTSPARYETPR
;
A
#
# COMPACT_ATOMS: atom_id res chain seq x y z
N MET A 1 4.11 -14.46 26.74
CA MET A 1 5.13 -13.69 26.03
C MET A 1 4.59 -13.18 24.70
N SER A 2 4.29 -11.88 24.68
CA SER A 2 4.08 -11.09 23.48
C SER A 2 5.32 -11.11 22.57
N PRO A 3 5.18 -10.79 21.25
CA PRO A 3 6.31 -10.69 20.33
C PRO A 3 7.40 -9.79 20.91
N ARG A 4 8.58 -10.35 21.13
CA ARG A 4 9.71 -9.67 21.77
C ARG A 4 11.04 -10.24 21.31
N VAL A 5 12.10 -9.49 21.54
CA VAL A 5 13.48 -9.90 21.24
C VAL A 5 13.77 -11.27 21.85
N GLY A 6 14.37 -12.16 21.06
CA GLY A 6 14.75 -13.52 21.48
C GLY A 6 13.68 -14.60 21.27
N VAL A 7 12.41 -14.22 21.07
CA VAL A 7 11.35 -15.18 20.71
C VAL A 7 11.68 -15.84 19.38
N THR A 8 11.50 -17.16 19.29
CA THR A 8 11.73 -17.92 18.06
C THR A 8 10.43 -18.52 17.55
N LEU A 9 9.90 -17.96 16.46
CA LEU A 9 8.65 -18.40 15.86
C LEU A 9 8.86 -19.75 15.15
N SER A 10 8.00 -20.71 15.48
CA SER A 10 8.04 -22.09 14.98
C SER A 10 9.42 -22.76 15.08
N GLY A 11 10.22 -22.39 16.09
CA GLY A 11 11.59 -22.90 16.27
C GLY A 11 12.58 -22.49 15.17
N ARG A 12 12.24 -21.55 14.29
CA ARG A 12 13.05 -21.16 13.12
C ARG A 12 13.39 -19.67 13.07
N TYR A 13 12.41 -18.80 13.22
CA TYR A 13 12.59 -17.37 12.99
C TYR A 13 12.78 -16.64 14.31
N ARG A 14 14.03 -16.34 14.66
CA ARG A 14 14.37 -15.68 15.92
C ARG A 14 14.29 -14.16 15.78
N LEU A 15 13.35 -13.53 16.47
CA LEU A 15 13.14 -12.09 16.48
C LEU A 15 14.31 -11.36 17.15
N GLN A 16 14.82 -10.31 16.53
CA GLN A 16 15.98 -9.55 17.02
C GLN A 16 15.65 -8.10 17.33
N ARG A 17 15.04 -7.37 16.38
CA ARG A 17 14.83 -5.93 16.51
C ARG A 17 13.50 -5.55 15.90
N LEU A 18 12.71 -4.74 16.60
CA LEU A 18 11.48 -4.18 16.05
C LEU A 18 11.84 -3.14 14.96
N ILE A 19 11.27 -3.28 13.77
CA ILE A 19 11.47 -2.36 12.64
C ILE A 19 10.33 -1.33 12.61
N ALA A 20 9.09 -1.82 12.67
CA ALA A 20 7.90 -0.97 12.56
C ALA A 20 6.71 -1.57 13.31
N THR A 21 5.78 -0.71 13.71
CA THR A 21 4.48 -1.09 14.26
C THR A 21 3.38 -0.53 13.36
N GLY A 22 2.44 -1.36 12.95
CA GLY A 22 1.30 -1.00 12.12
C GLY A 22 -0.04 -1.38 12.75
N GLY A 23 -1.13 -1.07 12.05
CA GLY A 23 -2.49 -1.38 12.52
C GLY A 23 -2.72 -2.87 12.76
N MET A 24 -2.22 -3.71 11.86
CA MET A 24 -2.46 -5.16 11.86
C MET A 24 -1.40 -5.99 12.59
N GLY A 25 -0.29 -5.38 13.02
CA GLY A 25 0.83 -6.14 13.53
C GLY A 25 2.12 -5.34 13.66
N GLN A 26 3.19 -6.07 13.89
CA GLN A 26 4.55 -5.54 14.03
C GLN A 26 5.46 -6.17 12.99
N VAL A 27 6.41 -5.41 12.45
CA VAL A 27 7.45 -5.90 11.56
C VAL A 27 8.76 -5.96 12.34
N TRP A 28 9.35 -7.15 12.39
CA TRP A 28 10.57 -7.44 13.12
C TRP A 28 11.69 -7.82 12.15
N GLU A 29 12.89 -7.40 12.47
CA GLU A 29 14.10 -8.05 11.98
C GLU A 29 14.27 -9.39 12.70
N ALA A 30 14.52 -10.45 11.96
CA ALA A 30 14.75 -11.78 12.50
C ALA A 30 15.88 -12.50 11.76
N VAL A 31 16.36 -13.59 12.36
CA VAL A 31 17.27 -14.54 11.72
C VAL A 31 16.52 -15.83 11.43
N ASP A 32 16.58 -16.27 10.17
CA ASP A 32 16.19 -17.63 9.77
C ASP A 32 17.31 -18.59 10.19
N SER A 33 17.10 -19.33 11.27
CA SER A 33 18.12 -20.21 11.85
C SER A 33 18.50 -21.39 10.94
N ARG A 34 17.66 -21.75 9.96
CA ARG A 34 17.96 -22.84 9.02
C ARG A 34 18.88 -22.42 7.90
N LEU A 35 18.71 -21.20 7.39
CA LEU A 35 19.46 -20.68 6.24
C LEU A 35 20.56 -19.67 6.65
N GLY A 36 20.62 -19.27 7.92
CA GLY A 36 21.62 -18.32 8.43
C GLY A 36 21.48 -16.90 7.89
N ARG A 37 20.30 -16.53 7.34
CA ARG A 37 20.06 -15.21 6.73
C ARG A 37 19.16 -14.33 7.60
N ARG A 38 19.33 -13.01 7.48
CA ARG A 38 18.43 -12.02 8.07
C ARG A 38 17.17 -11.87 7.20
N VAL A 39 16.02 -11.74 7.85
CA VAL A 39 14.70 -11.62 7.22
C VAL A 39 13.87 -10.59 7.96
N ALA A 40 12.85 -10.04 7.29
CA ALA A 40 11.80 -9.29 7.97
C ALA A 40 10.64 -10.24 8.26
N VAL A 41 10.03 -10.13 9.45
CA VAL A 41 8.91 -10.95 9.88
C VAL A 41 7.78 -10.05 10.36
N LYS A 42 6.66 -10.05 9.64
CA LYS A 42 5.44 -9.38 10.07
C LYS A 42 4.63 -10.32 10.93
N VAL A 43 4.51 -9.98 12.22
CA VAL A 43 3.75 -10.72 13.23
C VAL A 43 2.41 -10.02 13.40
N LEU A 44 1.32 -10.74 13.20
CA LEU A 44 -0.03 -10.18 13.31
C LEU A 44 -0.44 -10.02 14.78
N LYS A 45 -1.28 -9.02 15.07
CA LYS A 45 -1.89 -8.90 16.41
C LYS A 45 -2.84 -10.08 16.66
N GLN A 46 -3.09 -10.35 17.94
CA GLN A 46 -3.95 -11.44 18.39
C GLN A 46 -5.38 -11.33 17.83
N GLU A 47 -5.95 -10.13 17.76
CA GLU A 47 -7.30 -9.88 17.21
C GLU A 47 -7.48 -10.40 15.77
N PHE A 48 -6.44 -10.30 14.92
CA PHE A 48 -6.47 -10.86 13.56
C PHE A 48 -6.06 -12.33 13.50
N SER A 49 -5.26 -12.79 14.47
CA SER A 49 -4.79 -14.18 14.53
C SER A 49 -5.84 -15.14 15.10
N GLN A 50 -6.97 -14.62 15.60
CA GLN A 50 -8.09 -15.42 16.10
C GLN A 50 -9.27 -15.49 15.12
N ASP A 51 -9.29 -14.65 14.08
CA ASP A 51 -10.31 -14.69 13.02
C ASP A 51 -9.90 -15.69 11.93
N PRO A 52 -10.59 -16.85 11.80
CA PRO A 52 -10.24 -17.86 10.81
C PRO A 52 -10.43 -17.37 9.37
N GLU A 53 -11.40 -16.49 9.13
CA GLU A 53 -11.66 -15.94 7.80
C GLU A 53 -10.55 -14.97 7.40
N PHE A 54 -10.07 -14.17 8.36
CA PHE A 54 -8.89 -13.34 8.16
C PHE A 54 -7.65 -14.19 7.86
N ILE A 55 -7.38 -15.24 8.64
CA ILE A 55 -6.20 -16.09 8.44
C ILE A 55 -6.21 -16.77 7.06
N GLU A 56 -7.33 -17.35 6.64
CA GLU A 56 -7.41 -18.02 5.34
C GLU A 56 -7.17 -17.04 4.18
N ARG A 57 -7.73 -15.83 4.26
CA ARG A 57 -7.47 -14.78 3.26
C ARG A 57 -6.03 -14.29 3.32
N PHE A 58 -5.48 -14.10 4.53
CA PHE A 58 -4.09 -13.70 4.72
C PHE A 58 -3.12 -14.72 4.10
N ARG A 59 -3.41 -16.01 4.31
CA ARG A 59 -2.66 -17.13 3.73
C ARG A 59 -2.78 -17.19 2.20
N ALA A 60 -3.98 -16.99 1.67
CA ALA A 60 -4.21 -16.96 0.22
C ALA A 60 -3.42 -15.82 -0.45
N GLU A 61 -3.45 -14.62 0.11
CA GLU A 61 -2.75 -13.47 -0.46
C GLU A 61 -1.23 -13.55 -0.26
N ALA A 62 -0.76 -14.10 0.87
CA ALA A 62 0.65 -14.41 1.08
C ALA A 62 1.19 -15.38 0.01
N ARG A 63 0.42 -16.41 -0.36
CA ARG A 63 0.79 -17.36 -1.44
C ARG A 63 0.88 -16.66 -2.79
N THR A 64 -0.12 -15.86 -3.14
CA THR A 64 -0.11 -15.11 -4.42
C THR A 64 1.06 -14.14 -4.47
N THR A 65 1.34 -13.44 -3.37
CA THR A 65 2.47 -12.50 -3.29
C THR A 65 3.82 -13.22 -3.38
N ALA A 66 3.95 -14.41 -2.79
CA ALA A 66 5.16 -15.22 -2.88
C ALA A 66 5.48 -15.69 -4.30
N MET A 67 4.47 -15.77 -5.18
CA MET A 67 4.66 -16.11 -6.59
C MET A 67 5.16 -14.92 -7.44
N LEU A 68 5.11 -13.69 -6.92
CA LEU A 68 5.61 -12.51 -7.62
C LEU A 68 7.12 -12.45 -7.50
N ASN A 69 7.82 -12.57 -8.63
CA ASN A 69 9.27 -12.38 -8.71
C ASN A 69 9.57 -11.11 -9.51
N HIS A 70 9.94 -10.04 -8.81
CA HIS A 70 10.33 -8.78 -9.43
C HIS A 70 11.27 -8.00 -8.51
N PRO A 71 12.36 -7.39 -9.01
CA PRO A 71 13.31 -6.68 -8.17
C PRO A 71 12.70 -5.50 -7.41
N GLY A 72 11.62 -4.91 -7.92
CA GLY A 72 10.88 -3.82 -7.26
C GLY A 72 9.82 -4.26 -6.24
N ILE A 73 9.66 -5.56 -5.98
CA ILE A 73 8.76 -6.11 -4.96
C ILE A 73 9.60 -6.79 -3.88
N ALA A 74 9.32 -6.53 -2.61
CA ALA A 74 9.94 -7.26 -1.52
C ALA A 74 9.43 -8.71 -1.51
N GLN A 75 10.35 -9.66 -1.64
CA GLN A 75 10.00 -11.07 -1.81
C GLN A 75 9.36 -11.64 -0.52
N VAL A 76 8.24 -12.35 -0.65
CA VAL A 76 7.70 -13.18 0.44
C VAL A 76 8.40 -14.53 0.40
N HIS A 77 8.89 -14.98 1.55
CA HIS A 77 9.66 -16.22 1.70
C HIS A 77 8.87 -17.35 2.33
N ASP A 78 8.07 -17.05 3.35
CA ASP A 78 7.38 -18.09 4.13
C ASP A 78 6.16 -17.50 4.87
N TYR A 79 5.24 -18.37 5.24
CA TYR A 79 4.10 -18.07 6.11
C TYR A 79 4.02 -19.14 7.20
N GLY A 80 3.68 -18.73 8.41
CA GLY A 80 3.44 -19.70 9.48
C GLY A 80 2.56 -19.17 10.60
N GLU A 81 2.19 -20.09 11.48
CA GLU A 81 1.52 -19.82 12.73
C GLU A 81 2.40 -20.38 13.86
N SER A 82 2.55 -19.62 14.94
CA SER A 82 3.28 -20.05 16.12
C SER A 82 2.40 -19.84 17.34
N GLN A 83 2.42 -20.80 18.26
CA GLN A 83 1.87 -20.57 19.58
C GLN A 83 2.86 -19.71 20.35
N LEU A 84 2.40 -18.56 20.85
CA LEU A 84 3.13 -17.72 21.79
C LEU A 84 2.43 -17.80 23.14
N ASP A 85 3.20 -18.04 24.20
CA ASP A 85 2.65 -18.08 25.56
C ASP A 85 1.86 -16.80 25.82
N GLY A 86 0.66 -16.86 26.40
CA GLY A 86 -0.12 -15.66 26.76
C GLY A 86 -0.72 -14.82 25.62
N GLU A 87 -0.38 -15.03 24.34
CA GLU A 87 -1.08 -14.42 23.19
C GLU A 87 -1.82 -15.45 22.32
N GLY A 88 -1.61 -16.74 22.59
CA GLY A 88 -2.28 -17.80 21.85
C GLY A 88 -1.59 -18.05 20.51
N ARG A 89 -2.39 -18.40 19.49
CA ARG A 89 -1.91 -18.62 18.14
C ARG A 89 -1.66 -17.28 17.46
N THR A 90 -0.46 -17.09 16.92
CA THR A 90 -0.06 -15.88 16.21
C THR A 90 0.41 -16.21 14.81
N ALA A 91 -0.24 -15.61 13.82
CA ALA A 91 0.15 -15.75 12.42
C ALA A 91 1.30 -14.77 12.09
N TYR A 92 2.23 -15.22 11.25
CA TYR A 92 3.37 -14.42 10.81
C TYR A 92 3.71 -14.64 9.34
N LEU A 93 4.28 -13.61 8.73
CA LEU A 93 4.75 -13.62 7.34
C LEU A 93 6.22 -13.24 7.27
N VAL A 94 7.02 -14.09 6.63
CA VAL A 94 8.46 -13.90 6.45
C VAL A 94 8.72 -13.33 5.06
N MET A 95 9.48 -12.24 5.00
CA MET A 95 9.76 -11.49 3.79
C MET A 95 11.21 -11.04 3.73
N GLU A 96 11.62 -10.57 2.55
CA GLU A 96 12.90 -9.94 2.29
C GLU A 96 13.15 -8.81 3.31
N LEU A 97 14.30 -8.85 3.99
CA LEU A 97 14.76 -7.70 4.77
C LEU A 97 15.40 -6.68 3.82
N VAL A 98 14.60 -5.72 3.35
CA VAL A 98 15.07 -4.66 2.47
C VAL A 98 15.96 -3.69 3.24
N ASN A 99 17.20 -3.51 2.76
CA ASN A 99 18.08 -2.44 3.23
C ASN A 99 17.70 -1.12 2.52
N GLY A 100 16.69 -0.42 3.04
CA GLY A 100 16.20 0.83 2.46
C GLY A 100 15.45 1.68 3.48
N GLU A 101 15.24 2.94 3.12
CA GLU A 101 14.48 3.92 3.92
C GLU A 101 13.06 4.05 3.33
N PRO A 102 11.99 4.03 4.13
CA PRO A 102 10.64 4.25 3.61
C PRO A 102 10.46 5.71 3.15
N LEU A 103 9.72 5.90 2.05
CA LEU A 103 9.59 7.19 1.39
C LEU A 103 8.97 8.27 2.30
N ASN A 104 8.14 7.90 3.27
CA ASN A 104 7.64 8.86 4.28
C ASN A 104 8.77 9.46 5.14
N SER A 105 9.77 8.67 5.53
CA SER A 105 10.94 9.16 6.26
C SER A 105 11.83 10.04 5.38
N VAL A 106 12.01 9.65 4.11
CA VAL A 106 12.70 10.47 3.12
C VAL A 106 12.02 11.83 2.97
N LEU A 107 10.70 11.86 2.77
CA LEU A 107 9.92 13.09 2.64
C LEU A 107 9.91 13.93 3.91
N LYS A 108 9.91 13.32 5.09
CA LYS A 108 10.02 14.06 6.36
C LYS A 108 11.34 14.85 6.44
N ARG A 109 12.42 14.33 5.85
CA ARG A 109 13.74 14.97 5.83
C ARG A 109 13.91 15.96 4.70
N THR A 110 13.40 15.66 3.49
CA THR A 110 13.64 16.50 2.31
C THR A 110 12.49 17.46 1.97
N GLY A 111 11.30 17.24 2.54
CA GLY A 111 10.06 17.92 2.20
C GLY A 111 9.48 17.47 0.86
N ARG A 112 10.25 17.64 -0.22
CA ARG A 112 9.93 17.19 -1.59
C ARG A 112 11.14 16.51 -2.23
N LEU A 113 10.92 15.80 -3.33
CA LEU A 113 11.98 15.22 -4.16
C LEU A 113 12.26 16.11 -5.38
N SER A 114 13.46 15.98 -5.95
CA SER A 114 13.72 16.54 -7.28
C SER A 114 12.85 15.85 -8.32
N LEU A 115 12.47 16.56 -9.38
CA LEU A 115 11.65 15.98 -10.46
C LEU A 115 12.25 14.70 -11.05
N ARG A 116 13.58 14.65 -11.19
CA ARG A 116 14.29 13.47 -11.65
C ARG A 116 14.04 12.26 -10.74
N HIS A 117 14.22 12.42 -9.43
CA HIS A 117 14.02 11.32 -8.47
C HIS A 117 12.54 10.95 -8.32
N ALA A 118 11.63 11.93 -8.34
CA ALA A 118 10.19 11.70 -8.27
C ALA A 118 9.69 10.89 -9.47
N LEU A 119 10.01 11.29 -10.70
CA LEU A 119 9.58 10.54 -11.89
C LEU A 119 10.23 9.17 -11.96
N ASP A 120 11.50 9.04 -11.57
CA ASP A 120 12.18 7.75 -11.55
C ASP A 120 11.51 6.77 -10.58
N MET A 121 11.21 7.19 -9.35
CA MET A 121 10.50 6.30 -8.42
C MET A 121 9.08 5.99 -8.88
N LEU A 122 8.34 6.95 -9.45
CA LEU A 122 6.98 6.71 -9.95
C LEU A 122 6.97 5.65 -11.04
N GLU A 123 7.93 5.70 -11.96
CA GLU A 123 8.08 4.68 -13.00
C GLU A 123 8.41 3.32 -12.38
N GLN A 124 9.42 3.24 -11.49
CA GLN A 124 9.80 1.99 -10.84
C GLN A 124 8.63 1.35 -10.05
N THR A 125 7.90 2.14 -9.27
CA THR A 125 6.72 1.68 -8.52
C THR A 125 5.62 1.21 -9.47
N GLY A 126 5.34 1.95 -10.55
CA GLY A 126 4.35 1.55 -11.55
C GLY A 126 4.68 0.22 -12.22
N ARG A 127 5.96 0.00 -12.58
CA ARG A 127 6.44 -1.27 -13.14
C ARG A 127 6.30 -2.42 -12.13
N ALA A 128 6.66 -2.20 -10.87
CA ALA A 128 6.51 -3.21 -9.83
C ALA A 128 5.03 -3.56 -9.58
N LEU A 129 4.15 -2.56 -9.46
CA LEU A 129 2.70 -2.78 -9.32
C LEU A 129 2.12 -3.52 -10.52
N GLN A 130 2.62 -3.28 -11.74
CA GLN A 130 2.16 -3.99 -12.94
C GLN A 130 2.36 -5.51 -12.84
N VAL A 131 3.42 -5.98 -12.18
CA VAL A 131 3.65 -7.42 -11.99
C VAL A 131 2.54 -8.02 -11.13
N ALA A 132 2.16 -7.34 -10.04
CA ALA A 132 1.02 -7.75 -9.22
C ALA A 132 -0.30 -7.69 -9.99
N HIS A 133 -0.56 -6.60 -10.71
CA HIS A 133 -1.79 -6.42 -11.49
C HIS A 133 -1.96 -7.48 -12.58
N ALA A 134 -0.87 -7.88 -13.25
CA ALA A 134 -0.89 -8.95 -14.24
C ALA A 134 -1.21 -10.32 -13.64
N ALA A 135 -0.87 -10.53 -12.37
CA ALA A 135 -1.21 -11.71 -11.59
C ALA A 135 -2.61 -11.62 -10.93
N GLY A 136 -3.40 -10.58 -11.23
CA GLY A 136 -4.73 -10.38 -10.64
C GLY A 136 -4.72 -9.88 -9.19
N LEU A 137 -3.57 -9.40 -8.70
CA LEU A 137 -3.42 -8.84 -7.35
C LEU A 137 -3.50 -7.31 -7.40
N VAL A 138 -4.19 -6.72 -6.43
CA VAL A 138 -4.25 -5.27 -6.19
C VAL A 138 -3.64 -5.01 -4.81
N HIS A 139 -2.76 -4.02 -4.71
CA HIS A 139 -2.05 -3.70 -3.47
C HIS A 139 -2.97 -3.09 -2.41
N ARG A 140 -3.92 -2.21 -2.76
CA ARG A 140 -4.94 -1.62 -1.85
C ARG A 140 -4.42 -0.66 -0.77
N ASP A 141 -3.11 -0.48 -0.65
CA ASP A 141 -2.47 0.33 0.38
C ASP A 141 -1.18 0.99 -0.13
N VAL A 142 -1.18 1.45 -1.37
CA VAL A 142 -0.04 2.20 -1.92
C VAL A 142 0.07 3.53 -1.18
N LYS A 143 1.18 3.72 -0.47
CA LYS A 143 1.50 4.93 0.32
C LYS A 143 3.01 5.01 0.54
N PRO A 144 3.57 6.18 0.92
CA PRO A 144 5.01 6.34 1.08
C PRO A 144 5.63 5.39 2.12
N GLY A 145 4.89 4.99 3.15
CA GLY A 145 5.36 4.00 4.13
C GLY A 145 5.58 2.58 3.58
N ASN A 146 4.97 2.24 2.45
CA ASN A 146 5.08 0.92 1.79
C ASN A 146 6.00 0.97 0.55
N ILE A 147 6.65 2.11 0.30
CA ILE A 147 7.60 2.32 -0.79
C ILE A 147 8.97 2.56 -0.16
N LEU A 148 9.83 1.55 -0.18
CA LEU A 148 11.19 1.65 0.34
C LEU A 148 12.15 2.08 -0.78
N ILE A 149 13.06 2.99 -0.46
CA ILE A 149 14.13 3.45 -1.34
C ILE A 149 15.46 2.91 -0.78
N THR A 150 16.13 2.09 -1.57
CA THR A 150 17.45 1.56 -1.22
C THR A 150 18.55 2.60 -1.43
N PRO A 151 19.75 2.44 -0.82
CA PRO A 151 20.89 3.34 -1.05
C PRO A 151 21.31 3.48 -2.51
N THR A 152 21.01 2.49 -3.36
CA THR A 152 21.30 2.52 -4.81
C THR A 152 20.21 3.23 -5.62
N GLY A 153 19.13 3.70 -4.98
CA GLY A 153 18.00 4.35 -5.64
C GLY A 153 16.93 3.39 -6.19
N GLN A 154 17.06 2.08 -5.93
CA GLN A 154 16.03 1.10 -6.30
C GLN A 154 14.83 1.20 -5.36
N VAL A 155 13.63 1.20 -5.95
CA VAL A 155 12.36 1.11 -5.23
C VAL A 155 12.04 -0.35 -4.88
N LYS A 156 11.55 -0.58 -3.66
CA LYS A 156 11.00 -1.86 -3.20
C LYS A 156 9.61 -1.62 -2.59
N ILE A 157 8.60 -2.28 -3.15
CA ILE A 157 7.24 -2.26 -2.61
C ILE A 157 7.10 -3.33 -1.54
N THR A 158 6.59 -2.95 -0.37
CA THR A 158 6.30 -3.85 0.76
C THR A 158 4.81 -3.87 1.08
N ASP A 159 4.37 -4.81 1.91
CA ASP A 159 3.03 -4.79 2.50
C ASP A 159 1.90 -4.66 1.45
N PHE A 160 1.92 -5.50 0.40
CA PHE A 160 0.70 -5.79 -0.37
C PHE A 160 -0.44 -6.01 0.62
N GLY A 161 -1.63 -5.47 0.39
CA GLY A 161 -2.64 -5.30 1.42
C GLY A 161 -3.32 -6.58 1.91
N ILE A 162 -2.54 -7.54 2.43
CA ILE A 162 -2.82 -8.94 2.84
C ILE A 162 -4.01 -9.09 3.81
N ALA A 163 -4.52 -7.97 4.28
CA ALA A 163 -5.43 -7.84 5.39
C ALA A 163 -6.58 -6.85 5.16
N LYS A 164 -6.57 -6.06 4.07
CA LYS A 164 -7.60 -5.04 3.81
C LYS A 164 -8.90 -5.58 3.20
N ALA A 165 -9.01 -6.90 3.01
CA ALA A 165 -10.25 -7.52 2.57
C ALA A 165 -11.35 -7.52 3.66
N VAL A 166 -11.01 -7.28 4.93
CA VAL A 166 -11.97 -7.36 6.06
C VAL A 166 -12.62 -6.03 6.40
N ASP A 167 -11.93 -4.91 6.21
CA ASP A 167 -12.39 -3.61 6.71
C ASP A 167 -13.10 -2.75 5.66
N ALA A 168 -13.64 -3.36 4.59
CA ALA A 168 -14.36 -2.64 3.53
C ALA A 168 -15.77 -2.19 3.94
N ALA A 169 -16.04 -2.02 5.23
CA ALA A 169 -17.20 -1.24 5.61
C ALA A 169 -16.95 0.20 5.10
N PRO A 170 -17.86 0.78 4.30
CA PRO A 170 -17.64 2.09 3.72
C PRO A 170 -17.24 3.09 4.82
N VAL A 171 -16.20 3.88 4.58
CA VAL A 171 -15.74 4.92 5.52
C VAL A 171 -16.92 5.84 5.91
N THR A 172 -17.85 6.03 4.99
CA THR A 172 -19.09 6.80 5.15
C THR A 172 -20.12 6.17 6.08
N GLN A 173 -20.09 4.85 6.30
CA GLN A 173 -21.06 4.12 7.13
C GLN A 173 -20.55 3.86 8.55
N THR A 174 -19.27 3.59 8.74
CA THR A 174 -18.71 3.24 10.06
C THR A 174 -18.15 4.44 10.82
N GLY A 175 -17.90 5.56 10.14
CA GLY A 175 -17.25 6.73 10.72
C GLY A 175 -15.79 6.49 11.17
N MET A 176 -15.30 5.26 11.08
CA MET A 176 -13.95 4.85 11.45
C MET A 176 -13.17 4.46 10.20
N VAL A 177 -12.05 5.15 9.96
CA VAL A 177 -11.09 4.72 8.94
C VAL A 177 -10.04 3.85 9.63
N MET A 178 -10.01 2.58 9.28
CA MET A 178 -8.91 1.70 9.69
C MET A 178 -7.69 1.97 8.80
N GLY A 179 -6.92 3.01 9.14
CA GLY A 179 -5.66 3.38 8.49
C GLY A 179 -5.54 4.83 8.03
N THR A 180 -4.52 5.10 7.23
CA THR A 180 -4.19 6.45 6.74
C THR A 180 -5.05 6.80 5.52
N ALA A 181 -6.19 7.47 5.71
CA ALA A 181 -7.08 7.94 4.63
C ALA A 181 -6.41 8.86 3.59
N GLN A 182 -5.18 9.29 3.82
CA GLN A 182 -4.47 10.31 3.05
C GLN A 182 -4.12 9.89 1.61
N TYR A 183 -4.20 8.60 1.30
CA TYR A 183 -3.89 8.05 -0.03
C TYR A 183 -5.00 7.15 -0.58
N ILE A 184 -6.18 7.13 0.06
CA ILE A 184 -7.26 6.21 -0.32
C ILE A 184 -7.86 6.59 -1.68
N ALA A 185 -8.12 5.60 -2.53
CA ALA A 185 -8.85 5.85 -3.78
C ALA A 185 -10.33 6.18 -3.50
N PRO A 186 -11.00 7.03 -4.32
CA PRO A 186 -12.38 7.44 -4.10
C PRO A 186 -13.36 6.27 -4.00
N GLU A 187 -13.21 5.30 -4.90
CA GLU A 187 -14.02 4.08 -4.93
C GLU A 187 -13.81 3.19 -3.69
N GLN A 188 -12.60 3.14 -3.15
CA GLN A 188 -12.32 2.40 -1.91
C GLN A 188 -12.97 3.10 -0.70
N ALA A 189 -12.92 4.43 -0.66
CA ALA A 189 -13.60 5.20 0.41
C ALA A 189 -15.14 5.04 0.38
N LEU A 190 -15.70 4.79 -0.81
CA LEU A 190 -17.11 4.46 -1.01
C LEU A 190 -17.46 2.98 -0.70
N GLY A 191 -16.45 2.14 -0.41
CA GLY A 191 -16.63 0.71 -0.13
C GLY A 191 -16.76 -0.16 -1.38
N HIS A 192 -16.43 0.35 -2.57
CA HIS A 192 -16.30 -0.48 -3.76
C HIS A 192 -14.99 -1.27 -3.74
N ASP A 193 -14.97 -2.41 -4.43
CA ASP A 193 -13.76 -3.21 -4.57
C ASP A 193 -12.64 -2.41 -5.23
N ALA A 194 -11.45 -2.49 -4.63
CA ALA A 194 -10.25 -1.90 -5.20
C ALA A 194 -9.89 -2.61 -6.51
N THR A 195 -9.46 -1.83 -7.49
CA THR A 195 -8.97 -2.31 -8.78
C THR A 195 -7.52 -1.85 -8.98
N PRO A 196 -6.79 -2.35 -10.00
CA PRO A 196 -5.47 -1.81 -10.35
C PRO A 196 -5.45 -0.28 -10.56
N ALA A 197 -6.56 0.30 -11.02
CA ALA A 197 -6.70 1.75 -11.15
C ALA A 197 -6.74 2.48 -9.78
N SER A 198 -7.17 1.80 -8.71
CA SER A 198 -7.15 2.31 -7.33
C SER A 198 -5.72 2.50 -6.83
N ASP A 199 -4.84 1.55 -7.13
CA ASP A 199 -3.40 1.66 -6.83
C ASP A 199 -2.75 2.79 -7.64
N VAL A 200 -3.14 2.96 -8.91
CA VAL A 200 -2.68 4.09 -9.76
C VAL A 200 -3.10 5.43 -9.16
N TYR A 201 -4.33 5.57 -8.66
CA TYR A 201 -4.76 6.79 -8.00
C TYR A 201 -3.94 7.08 -6.75
N SER A 202 -3.76 6.06 -5.91
CA SER A 202 -3.00 6.15 -4.67
C SER A 202 -1.53 6.54 -4.95
N LEU A 203 -0.93 5.96 -6.01
CA LEU A 203 0.40 6.35 -6.49
C LEU A 203 0.41 7.77 -7.08
N GLY A 204 -0.68 8.23 -7.69
CA GLY A 204 -0.87 9.62 -8.10
C GLY A 204 -0.86 10.59 -6.91
N VAL A 205 -1.46 10.21 -5.79
CA VAL A 205 -1.43 10.98 -4.53
C VAL A 205 0.00 11.04 -3.98
N VAL A 206 0.73 9.92 -4.00
CA VAL A 206 2.16 9.89 -3.67
C VAL A 206 2.94 10.82 -4.61
N GLY A 207 2.67 10.74 -5.92
CA GLY A 207 3.25 11.59 -6.95
C GLY A 207 3.05 13.08 -6.68
N TYR A 208 1.84 13.47 -6.32
CA TYR A 208 1.49 14.83 -5.92
C TYR A 208 2.34 15.29 -4.73
N GLU A 209 2.44 14.48 -3.68
CA GLU A 209 3.19 14.82 -2.47
C GLU A 209 4.70 14.92 -2.74
N VAL A 210 5.29 13.98 -3.48
CA VAL A 210 6.74 14.00 -3.72
C VAL A 210 7.18 15.18 -4.57
N VAL A 211 6.35 15.69 -5.49
CA VAL A 211 6.72 16.84 -6.34
C VAL A 211 6.39 18.18 -5.71
N SER A 212 5.30 18.29 -4.94
CA SER A 212 4.86 19.55 -4.34
C SER A 212 5.32 19.74 -2.90
N GLY A 213 5.70 18.65 -2.22
CA GLY A 213 6.04 18.61 -0.80
C GLY A 213 4.84 18.59 0.14
N LYS A 214 3.61 18.51 -0.37
CA LYS A 214 2.37 18.46 0.42
C LYS A 214 1.37 17.50 -0.20
N ARG A 215 0.58 16.82 0.63
CA ARG A 215 -0.55 16.00 0.14
C ARG A 215 -1.64 16.87 -0.49
N PRO A 216 -2.40 16.35 -1.47
CA PRO A 216 -3.49 17.10 -2.10
C PRO A 216 -4.64 17.39 -1.12
N PHE A 217 -4.88 16.50 -0.16
CA PHE A 217 -5.95 16.64 0.82
C PHE A 217 -5.42 16.43 2.25
N ALA A 218 -5.88 17.30 3.14
CA ALA A 218 -5.62 17.24 4.58
C ALA A 218 -6.90 17.62 5.36
N GLY A 219 -6.95 17.24 6.63
CA GLY A 219 -8.05 17.52 7.54
C GLY A 219 -7.85 16.83 8.89
N ASP A 220 -8.61 17.27 9.90
CA ASP A 220 -8.43 16.87 11.30
C ASP A 220 -8.84 15.43 11.61
N GLY A 221 -9.47 14.74 10.64
CA GLY A 221 -9.91 13.37 10.77
C GLY A 221 -9.79 12.58 9.47
N ALA A 222 -9.62 11.27 9.60
CA ALA A 222 -9.48 10.37 8.46
C ALA A 222 -10.75 10.35 7.59
N LEU A 223 -11.94 10.43 8.20
CA LEU A 223 -13.21 10.58 7.48
C LEU A 223 -13.23 11.86 6.63
N THR A 224 -12.80 12.99 7.19
CA THR A 224 -12.73 14.28 6.46
C THR A 224 -11.86 14.14 5.22
N VAL A 225 -10.66 13.56 5.36
CA VAL A 225 -9.74 13.37 4.23
C VAL A 225 -10.31 12.40 3.18
N ALA A 226 -10.94 11.30 3.60
CA ALA A 226 -11.60 10.37 2.68
C ALA A 226 -12.73 11.04 1.88
N MET A 227 -13.53 11.90 2.52
CA MET A 227 -14.59 12.66 1.84
C MET A 227 -14.03 13.64 0.81
N LYS A 228 -12.86 14.25 1.06
CA LYS A 228 -12.16 15.08 0.07
C LYS A 228 -11.72 14.26 -1.14
N HIS A 229 -11.19 13.05 -0.93
CA HIS A 229 -10.88 12.13 -2.02
C HIS A 229 -12.12 11.82 -2.88
N ILE A 230 -13.31 11.67 -2.27
CA ILE A 230 -14.56 11.42 -2.99
C ILE A 230 -15.04 12.67 -3.75
N LYS A 231 -15.08 13.83 -3.11
CA LYS A 231 -15.84 15.00 -3.59
C LYS A 231 -14.98 16.12 -4.17
N GLU A 232 -13.85 16.45 -3.55
CA GLU A 232 -13.09 17.65 -3.88
C GLU A 232 -12.11 17.39 -5.03
N PRO A 233 -12.00 18.28 -6.04
CA PRO A 233 -10.89 18.21 -6.98
C PRO A 233 -9.56 18.47 -6.25
N PRO A 234 -8.44 17.84 -6.66
CA PRO A 234 -7.15 18.13 -6.07
C PRO A 234 -6.80 19.61 -6.31
N PRO A 235 -6.18 20.30 -5.33
CA PRO A 235 -5.66 21.65 -5.54
C PRO A 235 -4.66 21.68 -6.71
N PRO A 236 -4.52 22.82 -7.40
CA PRO A 236 -3.57 22.93 -8.49
C PRO A 236 -2.13 22.75 -7.98
N LEU A 237 -1.35 21.95 -8.70
CA LEU A 237 0.08 21.82 -8.46
C LEU A 237 0.81 23.16 -8.75
N PRO A 238 1.95 23.43 -8.09
CA PRO A 238 2.72 24.65 -8.28
C PRO A 238 3.05 24.94 -9.76
N ALA A 239 2.87 26.18 -10.19
CA ALA A 239 2.99 26.58 -11.59
C ALA A 239 4.42 26.42 -12.14
N GLU A 240 5.43 26.42 -11.27
CA GLU A 240 6.83 26.16 -11.64
C GLU A 240 7.09 24.71 -12.09
N LEU A 241 6.17 23.78 -11.82
CA LEU A 241 6.30 22.40 -12.31
C LEU A 241 5.99 22.33 -13.81
N PRO A 242 6.78 21.57 -14.60
CA PRO A 242 6.52 21.40 -16.02
C PRO A 242 5.09 20.93 -16.30
N PRO A 243 4.41 21.46 -17.33
CA PRO A 243 3.02 21.15 -17.61
C PRO A 243 2.77 19.66 -17.82
N ASN A 244 3.71 18.94 -18.44
CA ASN A 244 3.62 17.50 -18.63
C ASN A 244 3.60 16.71 -17.30
N VAL A 245 4.30 17.19 -16.26
CA VAL A 245 4.31 16.57 -14.93
C VAL A 245 2.99 16.83 -14.21
N ARG A 246 2.49 18.07 -14.29
CA ARG A 246 1.19 18.44 -13.70
C ARG A 246 0.06 17.64 -14.32
N GLU A 247 0.01 17.59 -15.66
CA GLU A 247 -1.00 16.83 -16.40
C GLU A 247 -0.95 15.32 -16.08
N LEU A 248 0.25 14.73 -15.95
CA LEU A 248 0.40 13.32 -15.58
C LEU A 248 -0.28 13.01 -14.23
N ILE A 249 -0.01 13.85 -13.22
CA ILE A 249 -0.59 13.69 -11.88
C ILE A 249 -2.10 13.94 -11.91
N GLU A 250 -2.55 14.99 -12.61
CA GLU A 250 -3.98 15.31 -12.77
C GLU A 250 -4.76 14.14 -13.39
N ILE A 251 -4.22 13.48 -14.44
CA ILE A 251 -4.82 12.29 -15.05
C ILE A 251 -5.00 11.16 -14.02
N THR A 252 -4.01 10.92 -13.17
CA THR A 252 -4.10 9.86 -12.15
C THR A 252 -5.07 10.16 -11.02
N LEU A 253 -5.34 11.45 -10.74
CA LEU A 253 -6.22 11.88 -9.64
C LEU A 253 -7.68 12.10 -10.06
N VAL A 254 -8.04 11.74 -11.29
CA VAL A 254 -9.44 11.72 -11.75
C VAL A 254 -10.24 10.72 -10.90
N LYS A 255 -11.43 11.14 -10.47
CA LYS A 255 -12.27 10.37 -9.53
C LYS A 255 -12.74 9.05 -10.12
N ASN A 256 -13.24 9.06 -11.36
CA ASN A 256 -13.70 7.85 -12.03
C ASN A 256 -12.49 6.94 -12.40
N PRO A 257 -12.40 5.71 -11.87
CA PRO A 257 -11.28 4.80 -12.16
C PRO A 257 -11.15 4.45 -13.64
N GLN A 258 -12.24 4.46 -14.41
CA GLN A 258 -12.23 4.17 -15.85
C GLN A 258 -11.56 5.26 -16.69
N MET A 259 -11.36 6.45 -16.11
CA MET A 259 -10.72 7.59 -16.77
C MET A 259 -9.23 7.73 -16.42
N ARG A 260 -8.69 6.84 -15.57
CA ARG A 260 -7.27 6.79 -15.20
C ARG A 260 -6.54 5.77 -16.07
N TYR A 261 -5.21 5.69 -15.93
CA TYR A 261 -4.47 4.53 -16.42
C TYR A 261 -4.97 3.26 -15.74
N ARG A 262 -5.30 2.25 -16.55
CA ARG A 262 -5.96 1.01 -16.07
C ARG A 262 -5.15 0.20 -15.07
N SER A 263 -3.82 0.32 -15.07
CA SER A 263 -2.89 -0.45 -14.24
C SER A 263 -1.53 0.25 -14.18
N GLY A 264 -0.64 -0.27 -13.32
CA GLY A 264 0.70 0.28 -13.10
C GLY A 264 1.58 0.39 -14.36
N GLY A 265 1.41 -0.52 -15.34
CA GLY A 265 2.21 -0.55 -16.57
C GLY A 265 1.97 0.67 -17.47
N PRO A 266 0.72 0.89 -17.94
CA PRO A 266 0.36 2.09 -18.70
C PRO A 266 0.68 3.40 -17.96
N PHE A 267 0.57 3.42 -16.62
CA PHE A 267 1.03 4.56 -15.83
C PHE A 267 2.56 4.75 -15.93
N ALA A 268 3.34 3.69 -15.75
CA ALA A 268 4.81 3.75 -15.88
C ALA A 268 5.25 4.17 -17.30
N ASP A 269 4.56 3.69 -18.34
CA ASP A 269 4.80 4.13 -19.73
C ASP A 269 4.53 5.63 -19.91
N ALA A 270 3.49 6.15 -19.25
CA ALA A 270 3.20 7.58 -19.26
C ALA A 270 4.27 8.40 -18.50
N VAL A 271 4.74 7.91 -17.35
CA VAL A 271 5.86 8.52 -16.62
C VAL A 271 7.11 8.56 -17.51
N ALA A 272 7.44 7.46 -18.19
CA ALA A 272 8.58 7.39 -19.11
C ALA A 272 8.45 8.40 -20.28
N ALA A 273 7.25 8.61 -20.81
CA ALA A 273 7.00 9.65 -21.82
C ALA A 273 7.30 11.05 -21.29
N VAL A 274 6.87 11.36 -20.06
CA VAL A 274 7.15 12.65 -19.40
C VAL A 274 8.64 12.84 -19.12
N ARG A 275 9.33 11.78 -18.67
CA ARG A 275 10.80 11.79 -18.50
C ARG A 275 11.54 12.09 -19.80
N ALA A 276 10.99 11.65 -20.94
CA ALA A 276 11.50 11.93 -22.28
C ALA A 276 11.05 13.30 -22.84
N GLY A 277 10.44 14.17 -22.03
CA GLY A 277 9.99 15.50 -22.45
C GLY A 277 8.69 15.51 -23.25
N ARG A 278 8.01 14.36 -23.40
CA ARG A 278 6.75 14.25 -24.13
C ARG A 278 5.56 14.46 -23.18
N ARG A 279 4.44 14.88 -23.76
CA ARG A 279 3.15 14.92 -23.05
C ARG A 279 2.74 13.51 -22.60
N PRO A 280 2.16 13.31 -21.41
CA PRO A 280 1.66 12.00 -21.01
C PRO A 280 0.58 11.50 -22.00
N PRO A 281 0.63 10.24 -22.44
CA PRO A 281 -0.40 9.66 -23.30
C PRO A 281 -1.73 9.61 -22.58
N ARG A 282 -2.84 9.82 -23.31
CA ARG A 282 -4.17 9.67 -22.72
C ARG A 282 -4.42 8.20 -22.35
N PRO A 283 -5.08 7.93 -21.20
CA PRO A 283 -5.49 6.58 -20.87
C PRO A 283 -6.35 5.98 -21.99
N SER A 284 -5.99 4.78 -22.47
CA SER A 284 -6.74 4.08 -23.51
C SER A 284 -8.09 3.61 -22.95
N GLN A 285 -9.19 4.16 -23.46
CA GLN A 285 -10.54 3.64 -23.23
C GLN A 285 -10.74 2.38 -24.09
N SER A 286 -10.03 1.29 -23.80
CA SER A 286 -10.39 0.00 -24.40
C SER A 286 -11.59 -0.57 -23.64
N PRO A 287 -12.69 -0.96 -24.31
CA PRO A 287 -13.81 -1.63 -23.64
C PRO A 287 -13.32 -2.90 -22.92
N PRO A 288 -13.99 -3.35 -21.84
CA PRO A 288 -13.67 -4.63 -21.24
C PRO A 288 -13.72 -5.74 -22.29
N PRO A 289 -12.87 -6.77 -22.21
CA PRO A 289 -12.87 -7.89 -23.15
C PRO A 289 -14.16 -8.72 -22.93
N GLY A 290 -15.23 -8.30 -23.60
CA GLY A 290 -16.56 -8.88 -23.43
C GLY A 290 -17.57 -8.54 -24.53
N ARG A 291 -17.17 -7.79 -25.56
CA ARG A 291 -17.97 -7.62 -26.78
C ARG A 291 -17.04 -7.61 -27.99
N ALA A 292 -16.83 -8.79 -28.55
CA ALA A 292 -16.38 -8.89 -29.93
C ALA A 292 -17.45 -8.19 -30.79
N SER A 293 -17.12 -7.02 -31.33
CA SER A 293 -17.86 -6.50 -32.48
C SER A 293 -17.43 -7.32 -33.71
N PRO A 294 -18.35 -7.74 -34.58
CA PRO A 294 -17.97 -8.51 -35.76
C PRO A 294 -17.09 -7.64 -36.65
N ALA A 295 -15.94 -8.17 -37.05
CA ALA A 295 -15.13 -7.58 -38.09
C ALA A 295 -15.95 -7.50 -39.38
N ALA A 296 -16.23 -6.29 -39.86
CA ALA A 296 -16.78 -6.08 -41.19
C ALA A 296 -15.67 -6.37 -42.21
N ILE A 297 -15.92 -7.39 -43.02
CA ILE A 297 -15.07 -7.90 -44.10
C ILE A 297 -15.00 -6.83 -45.21
N PRO A 298 -13.83 -6.51 -45.79
CA PRO A 298 -13.76 -5.63 -46.94
C PRO A 298 -14.21 -6.37 -48.21
N SER A 299 -15.26 -5.85 -48.85
CA SER A 299 -15.77 -6.31 -50.14
C SER A 299 -14.80 -5.98 -51.27
N SER A 300 -14.32 -7.00 -51.98
CA SER A 300 -13.63 -6.84 -53.29
C SER A 300 -14.57 -7.26 -54.44
N PRO A 301 -14.53 -6.62 -55.61
CA PRO A 301 -15.50 -6.86 -56.67
C PRO A 301 -15.04 -7.94 -57.69
N HIS A 302 -16.01 -8.77 -58.07
CA HIS A 302 -16.23 -9.40 -59.38
C HIS A 302 -15.04 -10.03 -60.15
N ALA A 303 -15.07 -11.37 -60.24
CA ALA A 303 -14.68 -12.08 -61.47
C ALA A 303 -15.52 -13.38 -61.65
N ARG A 304 -16.46 -13.25 -62.58
CA ARG A 304 -17.18 -14.23 -63.42
C ARG A 304 -16.57 -15.64 -63.55
N ALA A 305 -17.36 -16.68 -63.25
CA ALA A 305 -17.49 -17.89 -64.08
C ALA A 305 -18.67 -18.76 -63.63
N THR A 306 -19.54 -19.06 -64.58
CA THR A 306 -20.77 -19.84 -64.50
C THR A 306 -20.51 -21.34 -64.52
N ALA A 307 -21.23 -22.04 -63.63
CA ALA A 307 -21.89 -23.36 -63.73
C ALA A 307 -21.42 -24.41 -64.75
N VAL A 308 -21.34 -25.67 -64.30
CA VAL A 308 -22.30 -26.77 -64.59
C VAL A 308 -21.64 -28.12 -64.28
N GLY A 309 -22.37 -29.02 -63.60
CA GLY A 309 -22.09 -30.46 -63.63
C GLY A 309 -22.47 -31.21 -62.36
N PRO A 310 -23.58 -31.99 -62.34
CA PRO A 310 -23.97 -32.80 -61.20
C PRO A 310 -23.42 -34.23 -61.36
N SER A 311 -23.03 -34.88 -60.27
CA SER A 311 -23.23 -36.32 -60.16
C SER A 311 -23.31 -36.79 -58.72
N ARG A 312 -24.36 -37.56 -58.49
CA ARG A 312 -24.80 -38.18 -57.26
C ARG A 312 -24.60 -39.67 -57.47
N ALA A 313 -23.97 -40.39 -56.54
CA ALA A 313 -24.49 -41.65 -55.99
C ALA A 313 -23.45 -42.43 -55.15
N VAL A 314 -24.05 -43.24 -54.27
CA VAL A 314 -23.56 -44.50 -53.66
C VAL A 314 -22.94 -44.41 -52.26
N ALA A 315 -23.81 -44.58 -51.27
CA ALA A 315 -23.53 -45.22 -49.96
C ALA A 315 -23.38 -46.76 -50.18
N PRO A 316 -22.83 -47.59 -49.25
CA PRO A 316 -23.41 -47.72 -47.91
C PRO A 316 -22.49 -48.20 -46.76
N ARG A 317 -23.10 -48.29 -45.56
CA ARG A 317 -22.74 -49.06 -44.36
C ARG A 317 -21.70 -48.44 -43.40
N ARG A 318 -22.14 -48.14 -42.17
CA ARG A 318 -22.12 -49.07 -41.02
C ARG A 318 -22.76 -48.44 -39.77
N SER A 319 -23.37 -49.31 -39.00
CA SER A 319 -24.18 -49.09 -37.79
C SER A 319 -23.34 -49.02 -36.50
N GLY A 320 -23.72 -48.09 -35.61
CA GLY A 320 -23.55 -48.15 -34.14
C GLY A 320 -22.49 -47.21 -33.53
N PRO A 321 -22.56 -46.88 -32.21
CA PRO A 321 -23.73 -46.58 -31.37
C PRO A 321 -23.68 -45.14 -30.81
N SER A 322 -24.84 -44.63 -30.36
CA SER A 322 -25.01 -43.31 -29.76
C SER A 322 -24.44 -43.21 -28.35
N THR A 323 -23.42 -42.37 -28.14
CA THR A 323 -23.04 -41.87 -26.81
C THR A 323 -23.62 -40.47 -26.60
N GLY A 324 -24.51 -40.34 -25.62
CA GLY A 324 -25.16 -39.10 -25.24
C GLY A 324 -24.17 -38.02 -24.79
N ARG A 325 -24.31 -36.82 -25.36
CA ARG A 325 -23.75 -35.59 -24.80
C ARG A 325 -24.87 -34.86 -24.05
N SER A 326 -24.74 -34.82 -22.73
CA SER A 326 -25.58 -34.07 -21.82
C SER A 326 -25.53 -32.57 -22.12
N ARG A 327 -26.70 -31.98 -22.32
CA ARG A 327 -26.93 -30.53 -22.46
C ARG A 327 -27.11 -29.94 -21.06
N PRO A 328 -26.47 -28.81 -20.69
CA PRO A 328 -26.66 -28.22 -19.37
C PRO A 328 -28.08 -27.61 -19.23
N PRO A 329 -28.68 -27.60 -18.03
CA PRO A 329 -30.04 -27.12 -17.85
C PRO A 329 -30.14 -25.59 -17.97
N ALA A 330 -31.23 -25.12 -18.58
CA ALA A 330 -31.55 -23.71 -18.73
C ALA A 330 -31.83 -23.07 -17.36
N ARG A 331 -31.15 -21.95 -17.06
CA ARG A 331 -31.42 -21.12 -15.87
C ARG A 331 -32.82 -20.50 -16.00
N ARG A 332 -33.70 -20.82 -15.05
CA ARG A 332 -35.04 -20.22 -14.93
C ARG A 332 -34.91 -18.74 -14.56
N THR A 333 -35.38 -17.84 -15.42
CA THR A 333 -35.50 -16.42 -15.12
C THR A 333 -36.88 -16.16 -14.50
N PHE A 334 -36.92 -15.58 -13.30
CA PHE A 334 -38.16 -15.19 -12.61
C PHE A 334 -38.93 -14.16 -13.43
N SER A 335 -40.25 -14.32 -13.51
CA SER A 335 -41.14 -13.43 -14.25
C SER A 335 -41.27 -12.06 -13.57
N SER A 336 -41.69 -11.06 -14.34
CA SER A 336 -41.79 -9.66 -13.91
C SER A 336 -42.62 -9.47 -12.63
N GLY A 337 -43.64 -10.31 -12.40
CA GLY A 337 -44.47 -10.27 -11.19
C GLY A 337 -43.77 -10.76 -9.93
N GLN A 338 -42.88 -11.75 -10.03
CA GLN A 338 -42.11 -12.24 -8.88
C GLN A 338 -41.02 -11.25 -8.44
N ARG A 339 -40.49 -10.45 -9.37
CA ARG A 339 -39.57 -9.36 -9.04
C ARG A 339 -40.26 -8.23 -8.29
N ALA A 340 -41.49 -7.87 -8.66
CA ALA A 340 -42.26 -6.86 -7.95
C ALA A 340 -42.55 -7.26 -6.50
N LEU A 341 -42.84 -8.55 -6.25
CA LEU A 341 -43.07 -9.09 -4.90
C LEU A 341 -41.80 -9.07 -4.04
N LEU A 342 -40.63 -9.37 -4.61
CA LEU A 342 -39.34 -9.27 -3.92
C LEU A 342 -38.98 -7.82 -3.58
N TRP A 343 -39.29 -6.87 -4.46
CA TRP A 343 -39.11 -5.44 -4.18
C TRP A 343 -40.04 -4.96 -3.06
N ALA A 344 -41.31 -5.38 -3.07
CA ALA A 344 -42.27 -5.04 -2.01
C ALA A 344 -41.84 -5.59 -0.64
N ALA A 345 -41.35 -6.84 -0.59
CA ALA A 345 -40.81 -7.43 0.63
C ALA A 345 -39.55 -6.69 1.12
N GLY A 346 -38.68 -6.25 0.21
CA GLY A 346 -37.50 -5.45 0.54
C GLY A 346 -37.84 -4.09 1.14
N VAL A 347 -38.85 -3.39 0.59
CA VAL A 347 -39.30 -2.08 1.11
C VAL A 347 -39.94 -2.22 2.50
N LEU A 348 -40.74 -3.25 2.72
CA LEU A 348 -41.32 -3.54 4.04
C LEU A 348 -40.25 -3.88 5.08
N GLY A 349 -39.22 -4.63 4.69
CA GLY A 349 -38.06 -4.92 5.55
C GLY A 349 -37.29 -3.66 5.93
N ALA A 350 -37.02 -2.77 4.96
CA ALA A 350 -36.35 -1.49 5.21
C ALA A 350 -37.16 -0.58 6.13
N LEU A 351 -38.49 -0.54 5.98
CA LEU A 351 -39.38 0.24 6.83
C LEU A 351 -39.41 -0.28 8.27
N ALA A 352 -39.42 -1.60 8.47
CA ALA A 352 -39.36 -2.21 9.79
C ALA A 352 -38.04 -1.90 10.51
N ILE A 353 -36.91 -1.91 9.79
CA ILE A 353 -35.60 -1.52 10.33
C ILE A 353 -35.59 -0.05 10.73
N LEU A 354 -36.15 0.84 9.91
CA LEU A 354 -36.24 2.26 10.21
C LEU A 354 -37.05 2.52 11.49
N ILE A 355 -38.19 1.83 11.66
CA ILE A 355 -39.01 1.94 12.87
C ILE A 355 -38.24 1.45 14.10
N ALA A 356 -37.53 0.33 14.00
CA ALA A 356 -36.72 -0.21 15.09
C ALA A 356 -35.61 0.78 15.53
N VAL A 357 -34.96 1.46 14.57
CA VAL A 357 -33.94 2.48 14.85
C VAL A 357 -34.53 3.68 15.59
N ILE A 358 -35.72 4.16 15.18
CA ILE A 358 -36.40 5.29 15.84
C ILE A 358 -36.74 4.95 17.31
N ILE A 359 -37.19 3.71 17.58
CA ILE A 359 -37.51 3.26 18.95
C ILE A 359 -36.25 3.23 19.84
N VAL A 360 -35.11 2.79 19.31
CA VAL A 360 -33.84 2.75 20.06
C VAL A 360 -33.30 4.15 20.35
N ILE A 361 -33.48 5.10 19.44
CA ILE A 361 -33.04 6.49 19.64
C ILE A 361 -33.89 7.16 20.73
N ASN A 362 -35.21 6.98 20.68
CA ASN A 362 -36.11 7.59 21.66
C ASN A 362 -35.93 6.99 23.07
N SER A 363 -35.68 5.69 23.20
CA SER A 363 -35.44 5.05 24.51
C SER A 363 -34.12 5.44 25.18
N ARG A 364 -33.15 5.96 24.41
CA ARG A 364 -31.88 6.50 24.94
C ARG A 364 -32.00 7.95 25.41
N ALA A 365 -32.97 8.70 24.91
CA ALA A 365 -33.19 10.09 25.30
C ALA A 365 -33.81 10.22 26.71
N GLU A 366 -34.56 9.22 27.19
CA GLU A 366 -35.23 9.27 28.50
C GLU A 366 -34.31 8.92 29.70
N ASN A 367 -33.11 8.36 29.50
CA ASN A 367 -32.24 7.87 30.59
C ASN A 367 -31.05 8.78 30.95
N GLY A 368 -31.06 10.06 30.52
CA GLY A 368 -29.94 10.98 30.68
C GLY A 368 -30.16 12.11 31.69
N GLN A 369 -30.30 11.80 32.99
CA GLN A 369 -30.24 12.83 34.05
C GLN A 369 -28.88 12.72 34.80
N PRO A 370 -27.97 13.71 34.70
CA PRO A 370 -26.71 13.70 35.45
C PRO A 370 -26.93 14.15 36.91
N ALA A 371 -26.39 13.41 37.87
CA ALA A 371 -26.33 13.82 39.28
C ALA A 371 -25.29 14.93 39.50
N PRO A 372 -25.51 15.90 40.41
CA PRO A 372 -24.59 17.01 40.65
C PRO A 372 -23.34 16.59 41.45
N PRO A 373 -22.19 17.26 41.27
CA PRO A 373 -20.93 16.90 41.94
C PRO A 373 -20.88 17.36 43.41
N THR A 374 -20.39 16.47 44.26
CA THR A 374 -20.06 16.72 45.68
C THR A 374 -18.78 17.56 45.79
N VAL A 375 -18.86 18.68 46.49
CA VAL A 375 -17.71 19.54 46.86
C VAL A 375 -17.13 19.03 48.18
N THR A 376 -15.84 18.69 48.20
CA THR A 376 -15.09 18.37 49.44
C THR A 376 -14.23 19.57 49.81
N ASP A 377 -14.64 20.26 50.88
CA ASP A 377 -13.92 21.36 51.52
C ASP A 377 -12.76 20.78 52.36
N THR A 378 -11.53 21.24 52.14
CA THR A 378 -10.37 20.88 53.00
C THR A 378 -9.81 22.16 53.61
N GLY A 379 -10.12 22.37 54.90
CA GLY A 379 -9.69 23.51 55.68
C GLY A 379 -8.21 23.46 56.10
N THR A 380 -7.63 24.65 56.16
CA THR A 380 -6.28 25.01 56.60
C THR A 380 -6.02 24.75 58.10
N PRO A 381 -4.85 24.24 58.51
CA PRO A 381 -4.33 24.41 59.88
C PRO A 381 -3.28 25.54 60.00
N PRO A 382 -3.11 26.15 61.19
CA PRO A 382 -2.40 27.42 61.38
C PRO A 382 -0.88 27.30 61.62
N ALA A 383 -0.24 28.47 61.55
CA ALA A 383 1.20 28.75 61.55
C ALA A 383 1.98 28.33 62.81
N THR A 384 3.27 28.04 62.62
CA THR A 384 4.31 28.08 63.67
C THR A 384 5.61 28.60 63.05
N ALA A 385 6.30 29.50 63.77
CA ALA A 385 7.61 30.08 63.46
C ALA A 385 8.51 29.98 64.71
N PRO A 386 9.81 30.36 64.70
CA PRO A 386 10.98 29.99 63.86
C PRO A 386 12.17 29.49 64.77
N PRO A 387 13.46 29.32 64.35
CA PRO A 387 14.37 30.45 64.04
C PRO A 387 15.53 30.22 63.01
N ALA A 388 16.00 31.36 62.44
CA ALA A 388 17.36 31.79 62.09
C ALA A 388 18.36 30.96 61.23
N SER A 389 18.49 31.42 59.96
CA SER A 389 19.71 31.81 59.20
C SER A 389 21.05 31.05 59.32
N LYS A 390 21.55 30.56 58.16
CA LYS A 390 22.89 30.83 57.58
C LYS A 390 22.90 30.63 56.04
N THR A 391 23.38 31.63 55.29
CA THR A 391 23.78 31.58 53.85
C THR A 391 25.28 31.22 53.75
N PRO A 392 25.81 30.66 52.63
CA PRO A 392 26.20 31.45 51.44
C PRO A 392 25.87 30.75 50.09
N SER A 393 25.37 31.49 49.08
CA SER A 393 26.09 32.06 47.92
C SER A 393 26.56 31.06 46.85
N GLY A 394 26.02 31.20 45.63
CA GLY A 394 26.43 30.48 44.42
C GLY A 394 25.51 30.74 43.22
N SER A 395 25.78 31.80 42.45
CA SER A 395 25.15 32.17 41.16
C SER A 395 25.96 31.54 40.01
N ALA A 396 25.41 30.94 38.95
CA ALA A 396 24.84 31.50 37.70
C ALA A 396 25.06 30.45 36.56
N PRO A 397 24.75 30.69 35.27
CA PRO A 397 23.46 31.00 34.63
C PRO A 397 23.09 30.03 33.46
N ARG A 398 21.85 30.13 32.96
CA ARG A 398 21.34 29.45 31.74
C ARG A 398 21.68 30.28 30.49
N LEU A 399 22.11 29.60 29.42
CA LEU A 399 22.32 30.18 28.08
C LEU A 399 21.12 29.89 27.16
N HIS A 400 20.58 30.95 26.57
CA HIS A 400 19.68 30.97 25.41
C HIS A 400 20.52 31.43 24.21
N LEU A 401 20.44 30.74 23.06
CA LEU A 401 20.98 31.26 21.80
C LEU A 401 19.94 31.10 20.68
N ASP A 402 19.47 32.25 20.21
CA ASP A 402 18.76 32.44 18.94
C ASP A 402 19.76 32.50 17.78
N TRP A 403 19.37 31.97 16.61
CA TRP A 403 20.17 31.98 15.39
C TRP A 403 19.34 32.52 14.22
N THR A 404 19.67 33.71 13.73
CA THR A 404 19.34 34.17 12.36
C THR A 404 20.48 35.02 11.77
N ASP A 405 21.00 34.51 10.65
CA ASP A 405 21.42 35.23 9.42
C ASP A 405 22.84 35.84 9.23
N PRO A 406 23.33 35.95 7.96
CA PRO A 406 24.62 35.38 7.54
C PRO A 406 25.61 36.42 6.92
N PRO A 407 26.61 36.09 6.07
CA PRO A 407 28.02 36.41 6.36
C PRO A 407 28.62 37.53 5.49
N ALA A 408 29.61 38.24 6.05
CA ALA A 408 30.52 39.10 5.30
C ALA A 408 31.97 38.61 5.42
N SER A 409 32.61 38.60 4.26
CA SER A 409 34.01 38.30 3.93
C SER A 409 35.07 39.04 4.76
N GLY A 410 36.21 38.37 5.01
CA GLY A 410 37.42 39.04 5.48
C GLY A 410 38.61 38.09 5.61
N ASN A 411 39.56 38.21 4.68
CA ASN A 411 40.79 37.44 4.55
C ASN A 411 41.89 37.91 5.52
N SER A 412 42.70 36.96 6.04
CA SER A 412 44.13 37.06 6.42
C SER A 412 44.43 35.90 7.39
N GLY A 413 45.44 35.05 7.26
CA GLY A 413 46.69 35.10 6.52
C GLY A 413 47.84 34.96 7.52
N LEU A 414 48.22 33.73 7.92
CA LEU A 414 49.52 33.46 8.58
C LEU A 414 49.91 31.96 8.54
N GLN A 415 50.74 31.68 7.53
CA GLN A 415 51.99 30.89 7.52
C GLN A 415 52.32 29.84 8.63
N SER A 416 52.36 28.57 8.18
CA SER A 416 53.49 27.61 8.15
C SER A 416 54.25 27.19 9.42
N ARG A 417 54.20 25.88 9.80
CA ARG A 417 55.16 24.79 9.46
C ARG A 417 54.84 23.47 10.22
N PRO A 418 55.41 22.30 9.82
CA PRO A 418 54.78 20.98 9.98
C PRO A 418 55.47 20.04 10.99
N HIS A 419 54.72 19.03 11.48
CA HIS A 419 55.28 17.81 12.06
C HIS A 419 54.43 16.60 11.61
N GLY A 420 55.09 15.62 10.95
CA GLY A 420 54.58 14.26 10.76
C GLY A 420 54.70 13.43 12.05
N PRO A 421 54.17 12.20 12.05
CA PRO A 421 55.07 11.09 11.77
C PRO A 421 54.49 9.96 10.91
N ASP A 422 55.45 9.17 10.42
CA ASP A 422 55.40 8.03 9.53
C ASP A 422 54.52 6.86 9.99
N TRP A 423 53.81 6.24 9.04
CA TRP A 423 53.34 4.87 9.17
C TRP A 423 53.89 4.00 8.04
N VAL A 424 54.70 3.04 8.46
CA VAL A 424 55.36 1.99 7.69
C VAL A 424 54.33 0.94 7.24
N THR A 425 54.39 0.56 5.97
CA THR A 425 53.64 -0.56 5.36
C THR A 425 54.45 -1.86 5.48
N PRO A 426 53.84 -3.01 5.85
CA PRO A 426 54.48 -4.30 5.70
C PRO A 426 54.13 -4.94 4.35
N SER A 427 55.18 -5.41 3.69
CA SER A 427 55.26 -6.16 2.43
C SER A 427 54.62 -7.55 2.48
N ARG A 428 54.00 -7.94 1.35
CA ARG A 428 53.54 -9.29 1.02
C ARG A 428 54.69 -10.30 0.91
N PRO A 429 54.51 -11.57 1.31
CA PRO A 429 55.31 -12.66 0.79
C PRO A 429 54.68 -13.27 -0.48
N SER A 430 55.53 -13.52 -1.48
CA SER A 430 55.23 -14.30 -2.67
C SER A 430 55.49 -15.79 -2.40
N THR A 431 54.55 -16.66 -2.77
CA THR A 431 54.81 -18.10 -2.97
C THR A 431 53.97 -18.62 -4.14
N SER A 432 54.65 -19.37 -5.00
CA SER A 432 54.27 -19.92 -6.31
C SER A 432 52.93 -20.66 -6.42
N PRO A 433 52.35 -20.73 -7.64
CA PRO A 433 51.26 -21.65 -7.93
C PRO A 433 51.77 -23.07 -8.21
N ALA A 434 51.24 -24.05 -7.48
CA ALA A 434 51.39 -25.47 -7.78
C ALA A 434 50.52 -25.86 -8.99
N ARG A 435 51.13 -26.63 -9.90
CA ARG A 435 50.51 -27.22 -11.09
C ARG A 435 49.53 -28.31 -10.69
N TYR A 436 48.37 -28.34 -11.34
CA TYR A 436 47.51 -29.52 -11.42
C TYR A 436 48.03 -30.42 -12.56
N GLU A 437 48.51 -31.60 -12.21
CA GLU A 437 48.57 -32.75 -13.12
C GLU A 437 47.53 -33.77 -12.64
N THR A 438 46.58 -34.10 -13.51
CA THR A 438 45.78 -35.33 -13.44
C THR A 438 46.36 -36.34 -14.44
N PRO A 439 46.47 -37.60 -14.03
CA PRO A 439 45.91 -38.65 -14.88
C PRO A 439 45.29 -39.82 -14.08
N ARG A 440 44.09 -40.22 -14.53
CA ARG A 440 43.34 -41.48 -14.30
C ARG A 440 43.20 -42.03 -12.88
#